data_AF-A0A1Q9DSL3-F1
#
_entry.id   AF-A0A1Q9DSL3-F1
#
_cell.length_a   1.000
_cell.length_b   1.000
_cell.length_c   1.000
_cell.angle_alpha   90.00
_cell.angle_beta   90.00
_cell.angle_gamma   90.00
#
_symmetry.space_group_name_H-M   'P 1'
#
loop_
_entity.id
_entity.type
_entity.pdbx_description
1 polymer ?
#
loop_
_entity_poly.entity_id
_entity_poly.type
_entity_poly.pdbx_seq_one_letter_code
_entity_poly.pdbx_strand_id
1 'polypeptide(L)'
;MRNASYTCRLHSPEARSRGVRVAVASSSRRHKAVPLLKTMEIVPGVSMWDVIDPKLFEMYYRRGEGKRPHLEALLSKSAVSPSDVLFVDDAEENVQSVRSLGVQAVHLPQGLTQEAWSLALESYVKSRAK
;
A
#
# COMPACT_ATOMS: atom_id res chain seq x y z
N MET A 1 -37.74 4.65 1.35
CA MET A 1 -36.37 5.01 1.73
C MET A 1 -35.70 3.76 2.31
N ARG A 2 -34.76 3.14 1.58
CA ARG A 2 -34.08 1.92 2.03
C ARG A 2 -32.67 2.29 2.45
N ASN A 3 -32.39 2.16 3.75
CA ASN A 3 -31.06 2.28 4.33
C ASN A 3 -30.15 1.22 3.73
N ALA A 4 -29.23 1.63 2.86
CA ALA A 4 -28.11 0.79 2.44
C ALA A 4 -27.14 0.70 3.64
N SER A 5 -27.25 -0.39 4.39
CA SER A 5 -26.28 -0.75 5.40
C SER A 5 -24.96 -1.07 4.70
N TYR A 6 -23.97 -0.17 4.80
CA TYR A 6 -22.61 -0.40 4.33
C TYR A 6 -21.91 -1.37 5.28
N THR A 7 -22.31 -2.64 5.27
CA THR A 7 -21.49 -3.70 5.85
C THR A 7 -20.28 -3.87 4.94
N CYS A 8 -19.18 -3.24 5.32
CA CYS A 8 -17.88 -3.42 4.69
C CYS A 8 -17.46 -4.89 4.84
N ARG A 9 -17.82 -5.74 3.87
CA ARG A 9 -17.39 -7.14 3.80
C ARG A 9 -15.92 -7.20 3.37
N LEU A 10 -15.01 -6.69 4.20
CA LEU A 10 -13.57 -6.91 4.00
C LEU A 10 -13.12 -8.32 4.39
N HIS A 11 -14.04 -9.12 4.95
CA HIS A 11 -13.78 -10.49 5.39
C HIS A 11 -14.22 -11.59 4.43
N SER A 12 -14.89 -11.29 3.32
CA SER A 12 -15.11 -12.36 2.34
C SER A 12 -13.92 -12.47 1.38
N PRO A 13 -13.52 -13.68 0.97
CA PRO A 13 -12.61 -13.89 -0.15
C PRO A 13 -13.03 -13.12 -1.43
N GLU A 14 -14.28 -12.66 -1.51
CA GLU A 14 -14.78 -11.81 -2.58
C GLU A 14 -14.27 -10.35 -2.51
N ALA A 15 -13.78 -9.83 -1.38
CA ALA A 15 -13.12 -8.51 -1.38
C ALA A 15 -11.74 -8.54 -2.07
N ARG A 16 -11.10 -9.73 -2.14
CA ARG A 16 -9.94 -9.97 -3.02
C ARG A 16 -10.32 -9.92 -4.51
N SER A 17 -11.62 -9.85 -4.86
CA SER A 17 -12.14 -9.97 -6.23
C SER A 17 -12.09 -8.68 -7.08
N ARG A 18 -11.38 -7.62 -6.66
CA ARG A 18 -11.18 -6.42 -7.50
C ARG A 18 -9.80 -6.33 -8.16
N GLY A 19 -8.96 -7.37 -8.04
CA GLY A 19 -7.65 -7.41 -8.69
C GLY A 19 -6.58 -6.49 -8.05
N VAL A 20 -6.90 -5.82 -6.95
CA VAL A 20 -5.97 -4.97 -6.20
C VAL A 20 -5.32 -5.80 -5.09
N ARG A 21 -3.98 -5.74 -5.01
CA ARG A 21 -3.19 -6.37 -3.95
C ARG A 21 -2.53 -5.30 -3.10
N VAL A 22 -2.51 -5.49 -1.78
CA VAL A 22 -1.87 -4.59 -0.83
C VAL A 22 -0.50 -5.14 -0.46
N ALA A 23 0.52 -4.28 -0.51
CA ALA A 23 1.91 -4.61 -0.21
C ALA A 23 2.47 -3.70 0.87
N VAL A 24 3.54 -4.14 1.55
CA VAL A 24 4.28 -3.32 2.51
C VAL A 24 5.72 -3.16 2.05
N ALA A 25 6.19 -1.91 1.99
CA ALA A 25 7.59 -1.53 1.82
C ALA A 25 8.01 -0.66 3.01
N SER A 26 8.79 -1.20 3.95
CA SER A 26 9.10 -0.51 5.20
C SER A 26 10.56 -0.68 5.64
N SER A 27 11.15 0.40 6.13
CA SER A 27 12.48 0.40 6.75
C SER A 27 12.41 0.16 8.27
N SER A 28 11.28 -0.27 8.81
CA SER A 28 11.13 -0.53 10.24
C SER A 28 11.72 -1.88 10.68
N ARG A 29 11.83 -2.08 12.00
CA ARG A 29 12.22 -3.37 12.57
C ARG A 29 11.00 -4.31 12.62
N ARG A 30 11.09 -5.44 11.93
CA ARG A 30 10.00 -6.42 11.80
C ARG A 30 9.39 -6.86 13.13
N HIS A 31 10.21 -7.14 14.14
CA HIS A 31 9.73 -7.56 15.47
C HIS A 31 8.93 -6.49 16.21
N LYS A 32 9.04 -5.21 15.83
CA LYS A 32 8.25 -4.11 16.41
C LYS A 32 7.01 -3.80 15.60
N ALA A 33 7.12 -3.78 14.27
CA ALA A 33 6.02 -3.37 13.40
C ALA A 33 4.97 -4.46 13.17
N VAL A 34 5.37 -5.73 13.06
CA VAL A 34 4.42 -6.84 12.80
C VAL A 34 3.37 -6.99 13.90
N PRO A 35 3.70 -6.93 15.20
CA PRO A 35 2.67 -6.92 16.25
C PRO A 35 1.65 -5.81 16.06
N LEU A 36 2.08 -4.59 15.72
CA LEU A 36 1.17 -3.45 15.49
C LEU A 36 0.24 -3.71 14.30
N LEU A 37 0.76 -4.23 13.18
CA LEU A 37 -0.05 -4.56 12.00
C LEU A 37 -1.12 -5.62 12.29
N LYS A 38 -0.85 -6.55 13.23
CA LYS A 38 -1.81 -7.58 13.65
C LYS A 38 -2.85 -7.08 14.64
N THR A 39 -2.57 -6.00 15.34
CA THR A 39 -3.44 -5.48 16.40
C THR A 39 -4.28 -4.29 15.93
N MET A 40 -3.77 -3.47 15.02
CA MET A 40 -4.49 -2.31 14.50
C MET A 40 -5.55 -2.76 13.48
N GLU A 41 -6.80 -2.67 13.91
CA GLU A 41 -7.97 -2.91 13.06
C GLU A 41 -8.19 -1.76 12.08
N ILE A 42 -8.48 -2.11 10.82
CA ILE A 42 -8.88 -1.15 9.77
C ILE A 42 -10.40 -1.09 9.62
N VAL A 43 -11.08 -2.17 9.98
CA VAL A 43 -12.51 -2.26 10.27
C VAL A 43 -12.70 -3.33 11.36
N PRO A 44 -13.84 -3.35 12.08
CA PRO A 44 -14.04 -4.32 13.16
C PRO A 44 -13.75 -5.76 12.75
N GLY A 45 -12.80 -6.42 13.43
CA GLY A 45 -12.37 -7.79 13.17
C GLY A 45 -11.31 -7.98 12.06
N VAL A 46 -11.01 -6.95 11.25
CA VAL A 46 -9.97 -7.00 10.21
C VAL A 46 -8.77 -6.18 10.66
N SER A 47 -7.63 -6.82 10.89
CA SER A 47 -6.36 -6.12 11.09
C SER A 47 -5.71 -5.72 9.77
N MET A 48 -4.79 -4.75 9.80
CA MET A 48 -3.97 -4.43 8.63
C MET A 48 -3.19 -5.66 8.12
N TRP A 49 -2.81 -6.56 9.02
CA TRP A 49 -2.14 -7.82 8.66
C TRP A 49 -2.99 -8.73 7.77
N ASP A 50 -4.31 -8.72 7.94
CA ASP A 50 -5.23 -9.61 7.21
C ASP A 50 -5.42 -9.18 5.75
N VAL A 51 -5.19 -7.90 5.43
CA VAL A 51 -5.34 -7.36 4.07
C VAL A 51 -4.06 -7.39 3.24
N ILE A 52 -2.89 -7.44 3.89
CA ILE A 52 -1.61 -7.49 3.19
C ILE A 52 -1.45 -8.85 2.49
N ASP A 53 -1.04 -8.84 1.22
CA ASP A 53 -0.65 -10.08 0.55
C ASP A 53 0.61 -10.64 1.25
N PRO A 54 0.57 -11.86 1.83
CA PRO A 54 1.70 -12.43 2.55
C PRO A 54 2.99 -12.55 1.72
N LYS A 55 2.88 -12.60 0.38
CA LYS A 55 4.02 -12.63 -0.54
C LYS A 55 4.59 -11.23 -0.82
N LEU A 56 3.84 -10.17 -0.56
CA LEU A 56 4.18 -8.78 -0.88
C LEU A 56 4.51 -7.98 0.39
N PHE A 57 5.41 -8.53 1.21
CA PHE A 57 5.84 -7.91 2.45
C PHE A 57 7.37 -7.76 2.49
N GLU A 58 7.85 -6.54 2.23
CA GLU A 58 9.25 -6.14 2.31
C GLU A 58 9.47 -5.21 3.49
N MET A 59 10.13 -5.72 4.52
CA MET A 59 10.46 -4.93 5.71
C MET A 59 11.85 -5.25 6.22
N TYR A 60 12.75 -4.31 6.03
CA TYR A 60 14.12 -4.38 6.53
C TYR A 60 14.73 -2.98 6.61
N TYR A 61 15.51 -2.74 7.66
CA TYR A 61 16.26 -1.49 7.82
C TYR A 61 17.65 -1.64 7.21
N ARG A 62 17.94 -0.86 6.18
CA ARG A 62 19.29 -0.68 5.64
C ARG A 62 19.57 0.80 5.54
N ARG A 63 20.58 1.25 6.30
CA ARG A 63 20.89 2.68 6.42
C ARG A 63 21.31 3.23 5.05
N GLY A 64 20.61 4.25 4.58
CA GLY A 64 20.93 4.95 3.33
C GLY A 64 20.35 4.33 2.05
N GLU A 65 19.63 3.20 2.12
CA GLU A 65 19.10 2.52 0.92
C GLU A 65 17.71 3.00 0.48
N GLY A 66 17.01 3.83 1.26
CA GLY A 66 15.68 4.35 0.92
C GLY A 66 14.62 3.24 0.74
N LYS A 67 13.62 3.48 -0.13
CA LYS A 67 12.53 2.52 -0.44
C LYS A 67 12.67 1.80 -1.77
N ARG A 68 13.63 2.20 -2.60
CA ARG A 68 13.85 1.60 -3.92
C ARG A 68 14.08 0.08 -3.85
N PRO A 69 14.97 -0.46 -3.00
CA PRO A 69 15.21 -1.91 -2.94
C PRO A 69 14.00 -2.71 -2.46
N HIS A 70 13.18 -2.16 -1.55
CA HIS A 70 11.93 -2.79 -1.14
C HIS A 70 10.96 -2.87 -2.32
N LEU A 71 10.81 -1.79 -3.08
CA LEU A 71 9.87 -1.78 -4.20
C LEU A 71 10.33 -2.67 -5.36
N GLU A 72 11.63 -2.72 -5.67
CA GLU A 72 12.18 -3.66 -6.67
C GLU A 72 11.88 -5.12 -6.29
N ALA A 73 12.06 -5.49 -5.03
CA ALA A 73 11.72 -6.82 -4.52
C ALA A 73 10.21 -7.11 -4.62
N LEU A 74 9.35 -6.14 -4.30
CA LEU A 74 7.89 -6.26 -4.45
C LEU A 74 7.46 -6.41 -5.92
N LEU A 75 8.04 -5.63 -6.84
CA LEU A 75 7.77 -5.73 -8.27
C LEU A 75 8.15 -7.11 -8.80
N SER A 76 9.33 -7.61 -8.42
CA SER A 76 9.79 -8.95 -8.76
C SER A 76 8.85 -10.06 -8.24
N LYS A 77 8.39 -9.97 -6.99
CA LYS A 77 7.49 -10.95 -6.37
C LYS A 77 6.05 -10.90 -6.89
N SER A 78 5.57 -9.70 -7.23
CA SER A 78 4.19 -9.47 -7.64
C SER A 78 3.93 -9.79 -9.11
N ALA A 79 4.98 -9.71 -9.95
CA ALA A 79 4.89 -9.75 -11.41
C ALA A 79 3.91 -8.69 -11.98
N VAL A 80 3.74 -7.57 -11.28
CA VAL A 80 2.93 -6.42 -11.69
C VAL A 80 3.81 -5.46 -12.47
N SER A 81 3.29 -4.88 -13.56
CA SER A 81 4.01 -3.80 -14.26
C SER A 81 4.24 -2.65 -13.29
N PRO A 82 5.42 -1.98 -13.27
CA PRO A 82 5.61 -0.82 -12.43
C PRO A 82 4.53 0.26 -12.63
N SER A 83 4.07 0.45 -13.87
CA SER A 83 2.99 1.38 -14.15
C SER A 83 1.68 1.06 -13.43
N ASP A 84 1.43 -0.20 -13.06
CA ASP A 84 0.24 -0.71 -12.34
C ASP A 84 0.35 -0.55 -10.81
N VAL A 85 1.40 0.12 -10.33
CA VAL A 85 1.66 0.31 -8.90
C VAL A 85 1.39 1.76 -8.49
N LEU A 86 0.54 1.91 -7.46
CA LEU A 86 0.41 3.13 -6.68
C LEU A 86 1.20 2.98 -5.37
N PHE A 87 2.28 3.75 -5.24
CA PHE A 87 3.11 3.84 -4.05
C PHE A 87 2.76 5.10 -3.25
N VAL A 88 2.59 4.94 -1.94
CA VAL A 88 2.31 6.05 -1.01
C VAL A 88 3.31 6.03 0.14
N ASP A 89 3.87 7.18 0.48
CA ASP A 89 4.87 7.30 1.56
C ASP A 89 4.87 8.74 2.10
N ASP A 90 5.23 8.91 3.37
CA ASP A 90 5.31 10.20 4.05
C ASP A 90 6.64 10.92 3.83
N ALA A 91 7.69 10.23 3.36
CA ALA A 91 8.98 10.83 3.09
C ALA A 91 9.16 11.11 1.58
N GLU A 92 9.31 12.38 1.20
CA GLU A 92 9.54 12.79 -0.19
C GLU A 92 10.74 12.07 -0.83
N GLU A 93 11.82 11.84 -0.08
CA GLU A 93 13.01 11.11 -0.55
C GLU A 93 12.68 9.68 -1.02
N ASN A 94 11.78 8.99 -0.31
CA ASN A 94 11.33 7.66 -0.68
C ASN A 94 10.53 7.71 -1.98
N VAL A 95 9.59 8.67 -2.06
CA VAL A 95 8.75 8.91 -3.24
C VAL A 95 9.62 9.20 -4.47
N GLN A 96 10.58 10.10 -4.35
CA GLN A 96 11.50 10.43 -5.44
C GLN A 96 12.35 9.24 -5.86
N SER A 97 12.86 8.47 -4.90
CA SER A 97 13.71 7.30 -5.19
C SER A 97 13.01 6.24 -6.04
N VAL A 98 11.70 6.04 -5.81
CA VAL A 98 10.92 5.00 -6.49
C VAL A 98 10.29 5.46 -7.80
N ARG A 99 10.09 6.77 -8.03
CA ARG A 99 9.50 7.28 -9.29
C ARG A 99 10.25 6.80 -10.53
N SER A 100 11.58 6.70 -10.45
CA SER A 100 12.43 6.20 -11.53
C SER A 100 12.18 4.74 -11.91
N LEU A 101 11.44 3.97 -11.10
CA LEU A 101 11.00 2.61 -11.43
C LEU A 101 9.77 2.58 -12.35
N GLY A 102 9.16 3.73 -12.65
CA GLY A 102 7.95 3.81 -13.49
C GLY A 102 6.64 3.59 -12.74
N VAL A 103 6.67 3.67 -11.40
CA VAL A 103 5.47 3.60 -10.54
C VAL A 103 4.83 4.98 -10.37
N GLN A 104 3.53 5.00 -10.08
CA GLN A 104 2.88 6.21 -9.58
C GLN A 104 3.19 6.36 -8.10
N ALA A 105 3.95 7.40 -7.72
CA ALA A 105 4.33 7.63 -6.33
C ALA A 105 3.77 8.96 -5.80
N VAL A 106 3.04 8.90 -4.68
CA VAL A 106 2.35 10.02 -4.04
C VAL A 106 2.94 10.26 -2.65
N HIS A 107 3.33 11.51 -2.40
CA HIS A 107 3.86 11.95 -1.11
C HIS A 107 2.72 12.40 -0.20
N LEU A 108 2.61 11.76 0.97
CA LEU A 108 1.55 11.98 1.95
C LEU A 108 2.15 12.35 3.33
N PRO A 109 2.62 13.60 3.53
CA PRO A 109 3.36 14.00 4.73
C PRO A 109 2.54 13.97 6.03
N GLN A 110 1.21 13.92 5.93
CA GLN A 110 0.29 13.80 7.07
C GLN A 110 -0.26 12.37 7.26
N GLY A 111 0.32 11.40 6.55
CA GLY A 111 -0.15 10.02 6.56
C GLY A 111 -1.35 9.78 5.63
N LEU A 112 -1.83 8.53 5.64
CA LEU A 112 -2.87 8.06 4.75
C LEU A 112 -4.27 8.30 5.37
N THR A 113 -4.90 9.41 5.02
CA THR A 113 -6.31 9.69 5.31
C THR A 113 -7.23 9.22 4.17
N GLN A 114 -8.54 9.21 4.40
CA GLN A 114 -9.52 8.87 3.36
C GLN A 114 -9.49 9.87 2.19
N GLU A 115 -9.32 11.15 2.49
CA GLU A 115 -9.19 12.23 1.51
C GLU A 115 -7.90 12.07 0.70
N ALA A 116 -6.77 11.85 1.39
CA ALA A 116 -5.48 11.62 0.75
C ALA A 116 -5.51 10.39 -0.17
N TRP A 117 -6.15 9.31 0.27
CA TRP A 117 -6.35 8.10 -0.53
C TRP A 117 -7.17 8.37 -1.79
N SER A 118 -8.27 9.12 -1.67
CA SER A 118 -9.14 9.46 -2.80
C SER A 118 -8.38 10.27 -3.85
N LEU A 119 -7.61 11.27 -3.41
CA LEU A 119 -6.76 12.08 -4.29
C LEU A 119 -5.65 11.25 -4.97
N ALA A 120 -5.02 10.33 -4.23
CA ALA A 120 -4.00 9.43 -4.78
C ALA A 120 -4.58 8.51 -5.88
N LEU A 121 -5.78 7.97 -5.66
CA LEU A 121 -6.49 7.15 -6.65
C LEU A 121 -6.89 7.97 -7.88
N GLU A 122 -7.41 9.18 -7.72
CA GLU A 122 -7.70 10.06 -8.85
C GLU A 122 -6.45 10.37 -9.68
N SER A 123 -5.33 10.65 -9.02
CA SER A 123 -4.05 10.90 -9.68
C SER A 123 -3.59 9.67 -10.48
N TYR A 124 -3.70 8.48 -9.90
CA TYR A 124 -3.38 7.21 -10.55
C TYR A 124 -4.27 6.96 -11.79
N VAL A 125 -5.57 7.19 -11.70
CA VAL A 125 -6.47 7.02 -12.86
C VAL A 125 -6.16 8.06 -13.95
N LYS A 126 -5.86 9.32 -13.59
CA LYS A 126 -5.49 10.37 -14.56
C LYS A 126 -4.18 10.07 -15.28
N SER A 127 -3.19 9.47 -14.62
CA SER A 127 -1.91 9.12 -15.27
C SER A 127 -2.04 7.95 -16.25
N ARG A 128 -3.10 7.14 -16.12
CA ARG A 128 -3.44 6.00 -16.97
C ARG A 128 -4.21 6.35 -18.24
N ALA A 129 -4.89 7.50 -18.24
CA ALA A 129 -5.73 7.94 -19.36
C ALA A 129 -4.95 8.71 -20.45
N LYS A 130 -3.63 8.80 -20.32
CA LYS A 130 -2.71 9.43 -21.26
C LYS A 130 -1.94 8.37 -22.02
#